data_AF-A0ABD7G118-F1
#
_entry.id   AF-A0ABD7G118-F1
#
_cell.length_a   1.000
_cell.length_b   1.000
_cell.length_c   1.000
_cell.angle_alpha   90.00
_cell.angle_beta   90.00
_cell.angle_gamma   90.00
#
_symmetry.space_group_name_H-M   'P 1'
#
loop_
_entity.id
_entity.type
_entity.pdbx_description
1 polymer ?
#
loop_
_entity_poly.entity_id
_entity_poly.type
_entity_poly.pdbx_seq_one_letter_code
_entity_poly.pdbx_strand_id
1 'polypeptide(L)'
;MDTQAFQHLLSLFPLLTLRQRRLAQQELTTPHPITSLATQLPACQCCPHCQAAATLLAPWGWSRGLRRYRCKQCLRTSSVLT
;
A
#
# COMPACT_ATOMS: atom_id res chain seq x y z
N MET A 1 -3.25 -10.42 -1.96
CA MET A 1 -3.52 -9.79 -3.26
C MET A 1 -3.63 -10.91 -4.27
N ASP A 2 -4.78 -11.06 -4.91
CA ASP A 2 -4.97 -12.06 -5.98
C ASP A 2 -4.18 -11.67 -7.23
N THR A 3 -2.94 -12.14 -7.28
CA THR A 3 -2.05 -11.96 -8.43
C THR A 3 -2.59 -12.64 -9.68
N GLN A 4 -3.42 -13.67 -9.53
CA GLN A 4 -4.02 -14.42 -10.65
C GLN A 4 -4.98 -13.57 -11.48
N ALA A 5 -5.86 -12.79 -10.84
CA ALA A 5 -6.80 -11.92 -11.54
C ALA A 5 -6.07 -10.85 -12.38
N PHE A 6 -4.98 -10.30 -11.83
CA PHE A 6 -4.14 -9.33 -12.53
C PHE A 6 -3.39 -9.97 -13.71
N GLN A 7 -2.82 -11.16 -13.52
CA GLN A 7 -2.17 -11.92 -14.60
C GLN A 7 -3.14 -12.23 -15.74
N HIS A 8 -4.38 -12.63 -15.41
CA HIS A 8 -5.43 -12.84 -16.42
C HIS A 8 -5.72 -11.55 -17.21
N LEU A 9 -5.87 -10.41 -16.53
CA LEU A 9 -6.02 -9.11 -17.19
C LEU A 9 -4.85 -8.77 -18.12
N LEU A 10 -3.62 -9.03 -17.71
CA LEU A 10 -2.45 -8.81 -18.57
C LEU A 10 -2.45 -9.70 -19.82
N SER A 11 -2.98 -10.93 -19.73
CA SER A 11 -3.10 -11.82 -20.89
C SER A 11 -4.05 -11.28 -21.97
N LEU A 12 -4.95 -10.36 -21.62
CA LEU A 12 -5.89 -9.72 -22.55
C LEU A 12 -5.26 -8.54 -23.31
N PHE A 13 -4.08 -8.06 -22.94
CA PHE A 13 -3.43 -6.90 -23.59
C PHE A 13 -3.24 -7.02 -25.11
N PRO A 14 -2.86 -8.20 -25.66
CA PRO A 14 -2.79 -8.40 -27.10
C PRO A 14 -4.13 -8.21 -27.81
N LEU A 15 -5.25 -8.51 -27.13
CA LEU A 15 -6.61 -8.39 -27.66
C LEU A 15 -7.16 -6.96 -27.62
N LEU A 16 -6.47 -6.04 -26.94
CA LEU A 16 -6.88 -4.64 -26.87
C LEU A 16 -6.70 -3.94 -28.21
N THR A 17 -7.65 -3.05 -28.53
CA THR A 17 -7.51 -2.11 -29.64
C THR A 17 -6.31 -1.18 -29.42
N LEU A 18 -5.81 -0.57 -30.50
CA LEU A 18 -4.67 0.35 -30.43
C LEU A 18 -4.90 1.50 -29.44
N ARG A 19 -6.13 2.05 -29.38
CA ARG A 19 -6.52 3.11 -28.45
C ARG A 19 -6.50 2.62 -27.01
N GLN A 20 -7.11 1.46 -26.73
CA GLN A 20 -7.13 0.88 -25.39
C GLN A 20 -5.73 0.54 -24.90
N ARG A 21 -4.87 0.01 -25.78
CA ARG A 21 -3.49 -0.30 -25.43
C ARG A 21 -2.69 0.95 -25.07
N ARG A 22 -2.86 2.05 -25.82
CA ARG A 22 -2.22 3.34 -25.50
C ARG A 22 -2.68 3.89 -24.15
N LEU A 23 -3.98 3.87 -23.87
CA LEU A 23 -4.53 4.30 -22.58
C LEU A 23 -4.01 3.43 -21.43
N ALA A 24 -4.06 2.10 -21.60
CA ALA A 24 -3.57 1.17 -20.59
C ALA A 24 -2.07 1.33 -20.35
N GLN A 25 -1.26 1.53 -21.40
CA GLN A 25 0.16 1.83 -21.26
C GLN A 25 0.38 3.14 -20.50
N GLN A 26 -0.34 4.19 -20.86
CA GLN A 26 -0.25 5.49 -20.18
C GLN A 26 -0.58 5.38 -18.70
N GLU A 27 -1.65 4.68 -18.33
CA GLU A 27 -2.02 4.47 -16.91
C GLU A 27 -1.05 3.55 -16.17
N LEU A 28 -0.42 2.58 -16.85
CA LEU A 28 0.59 1.74 -16.22
C LEU A 28 1.94 2.44 -16.01
N THR A 29 2.30 3.40 -16.87
CA THR A 29 3.52 4.20 -16.71
C THR A 29 3.30 5.47 -15.89
N THR A 30 2.07 5.96 -15.73
CA THR A 30 1.82 7.09 -14.84
C THR A 30 2.18 6.66 -13.41
N PRO A 31 3.12 7.35 -12.76
CA PRO A 31 3.43 7.08 -11.36
C PRO A 31 2.19 7.43 -10.54
N HIS A 32 1.46 6.41 -10.10
CA HIS A 32 0.34 6.58 -9.22
C HIS A 32 0.88 6.88 -7.82
N PRO A 33 0.73 8.11 -7.30
CA PRO A 33 1.22 8.42 -5.98
C PRO A 33 0.46 7.56 -4.97
N ILE A 34 1.16 6.61 -4.34
CA ILE A 34 0.65 5.86 -3.15
C ILE A 34 0.23 6.85 -2.04
N THR A 35 0.65 8.12 -2.15
CA THR A 35 0.20 9.25 -1.34
C THR A 35 -1.33 9.32 -1.19
N SER A 36 -2.12 9.06 -2.24
CA SER A 36 -3.58 9.03 -2.14
C SER A 36 -4.07 7.95 -1.16
N LEU A 37 -3.45 6.78 -1.21
CA LEU A 37 -3.78 5.65 -0.36
C LEU A 37 -3.34 5.91 1.09
N ALA A 38 -2.19 6.55 1.30
CA ALA A 38 -1.72 6.96 2.62
C ALA A 38 -2.66 7.96 3.30
N THR A 39 -3.30 8.87 2.54
CA THR A 39 -4.29 9.82 3.08
C THR A 39 -5.64 9.20 3.40
N GLN A 40 -5.98 8.05 2.80
CA GLN A 40 -7.25 7.36 3.04
C GLN A 40 -7.18 6.32 4.16
N LEU A 41 -5.98 5.97 4.61
CA LEU A 41 -5.77 4.95 5.63
C LEU A 41 -5.85 5.56 7.05
N PRO A 42 -6.62 4.94 7.96
CA PRO A 42 -6.71 5.41 9.35
C PRO A 42 -5.38 5.22 10.09
N ALA A 43 -5.09 6.03 11.11
CA ALA A 43 -3.91 5.80 11.94
C ALA A 43 -4.01 4.48 12.72
N CYS A 44 -2.87 3.83 13.01
CA CYS A 44 -2.83 2.66 13.88
C CYS A 44 -3.37 3.03 15.28
N GLN A 45 -4.44 2.37 15.72
CA GLN A 45 -5.05 2.59 17.04
C GLN A 45 -4.33 1.82 18.16
N CYS A 46 -3.65 0.71 17.82
CA CYS A 46 -2.86 -0.08 18.74
C CYS A 46 -1.72 -0.80 17.99
N CYS A 47 -0.78 -1.36 18.74
CA CYS A 47 0.26 -2.21 18.16
C CYS A 47 -0.35 -3.54 17.69
N PRO A 48 -0.19 -3.94 16.41
CA PRO A 48 -0.74 -5.20 15.90
C PRO A 48 -0.08 -6.44 16.51
N HIS A 49 1.08 -6.28 17.17
CA HIS A 49 1.83 -7.40 17.73
C HIS A 49 1.56 -7.67 19.20
N CYS A 50 1.27 -6.64 19.99
CA CYS A 50 1.09 -6.75 21.44
C CYS A 50 -0.10 -5.98 21.99
N GLN A 51 -0.91 -5.37 21.11
CA GLN A 51 -2.10 -4.59 21.46
C GLN A 51 -1.85 -3.38 22.38
N ALA A 52 -0.59 -2.97 22.56
CA ALA A 52 -0.23 -1.74 23.25
C ALA A 52 -0.93 -0.53 22.61
N ALA A 53 -1.40 0.41 23.45
CA ALA A 53 -2.12 1.60 22.99
C ALA A 53 -1.30 2.45 21.99
N ALA A 54 -1.98 3.21 21.14
CA ALA A 54 -1.35 4.12 20.18
C ALA A 54 -0.34 5.10 20.82
N THR A 55 -0.51 5.48 22.08
CA THR A 55 0.44 6.33 22.83
C THR A 55 1.84 5.71 22.95
N LEU A 56 1.93 4.38 22.86
CA LEU A 56 3.18 3.62 22.87
C LEU A 56 3.74 3.38 21.47
N LEU A 57 3.10 3.89 20.42
CA LEU A 57 3.58 3.81 19.03
C LEU A 57 4.34 5.09 18.65
N ALA A 58 5.66 5.00 18.54
CA ALA A 58 6.49 6.11 18.08
C ALA A 58 6.65 6.09 16.55
N PRO A 59 6.65 7.24 15.86
CA PRO A 59 7.00 7.30 14.44
C PRO A 59 8.41 6.73 14.17
N TRP A 60 8.53 5.91 13.13
CA TRP A 60 9.79 5.23 12.76
C TRP A 60 10.19 5.42 11.28
N GLY A 61 9.65 6.48 10.65
CA GLY A 61 9.88 6.79 9.24
C GLY A 61 8.77 6.30 8.32
N TRP A 62 9.11 6.06 7.05
CA TRP A 62 8.16 5.76 5.98
C TRP A 62 8.60 4.53 5.17
N SER A 63 7.65 3.81 4.58
CA SER A 63 7.92 2.76 3.59
C SER A 63 6.80 2.72 2.57
N ARG A 64 7.15 2.75 1.27
CA ARG A 64 6.18 2.77 0.17
C ARG A 64 5.08 3.82 0.35
N GLY A 65 5.43 5.01 0.85
CA GLY A 65 4.48 6.10 1.10
C GLY A 65 3.62 5.94 2.37
N LEU A 66 3.81 4.89 3.17
CA LEU A 66 3.08 4.66 4.41
C LEU A 66 3.93 4.98 5.64
N ARG A 67 3.32 5.57 6.66
CA ARG A 67 3.98 5.84 7.94
C ARG A 67 4.22 4.54 8.70
N ARG A 68 5.43 4.39 9.23
CA ARG A 68 5.81 3.29 10.11
C ARG A 68 5.82 3.75 11.56
N TYR A 69 5.47 2.82 12.43
CA TYR A 69 5.48 2.98 13.86
C TYR A 69 6.38 1.92 14.48
N ARG A 70 7.07 2.27 15.56
CA ARG A 70 7.76 1.33 16.42
C ARG A 70 7.10 1.33 17.79
N CYS A 71 6.66 0.16 18.23
CA CYS A 71 6.07 0.02 19.54
C CYS A 71 7.15 0.10 20.62
N LYS A 72 6.95 0.94 21.64
CA LYS A 72 7.86 1.04 22.79
C LYS A 72 7.81 -0.18 23.70
N GLN A 73 6.70 -0.94 23.70
CA GLN A 73 6.52 -2.12 24.53
C GLN A 73 7.18 -3.37 23.94
N CYS A 74 6.85 -3.73 22.69
CA CYS A 74 7.36 -4.95 22.07
C CYS A 74 8.51 -4.71 21.08
N LEU A 75 8.91 -3.46 20.88
CA LEU A 75 10.02 -3.02 20.01
C LEU A 75 9.89 -3.35 18.52
N ARG A 76 8.79 -3.99 18.11
CA ARG A 76 8.47 -4.32 16.72
C ARG A 76 7.99 -3.09 15.96
N THR A 77 8.21 -3.11 14.65
CA THR A 77 7.78 -2.07 13.73
C THR A 77 6.57 -2.51 12.93
N SER A 78 5.57 -1.66 12.80
CA SER A 78 4.37 -1.87 12.00
C SER A 78 4.03 -0.65 11.14
N SER A 79 3.08 -0.80 10.22
CA SER A 79 2.36 0.27 9.54
C SER A 79 0.86 0.05 9.71
N VAL A 80 0.03 0.90 9.12
CA VAL A 80 -1.44 0.76 9.14
C VAL A 80 -1.92 -0.55 8.47
N LEU A 81 -1.11 -1.14 7.59
CA LEU A 81 -1.47 -2.34 6.82
C LEU A 81 -0.94 -3.65 7.41
N THR A 82 -0.30 -3.60 8.58
CA THR A 82 0.23 -4.76 9.33
C THR A 82 -0.38 -4.81 10.71
#